data_AF-A0A1L5J3H1-F1
#
_entry.id   AF-A0A1L5J3H1-F1
#
_cell.length_a   1.000
_cell.length_b   1.000
_cell.length_c   1.000
_cell.angle_alpha   90.00
_cell.angle_beta   90.00
_cell.angle_gamma   90.00
#
_symmetry.space_group_name_H-M   'P 1'
#
loop_
_entity.id
_entity.type
_entity.pdbx_description
1 polymer ?
#
loop_
_entity_poly.entity_id
_entity_poly.type
_entity_poly.pdbx_seq_one_letter_code
_entity_poly.pdbx_strand_id
1 'polypeptide(L)'
;SVFAGVGERTREGNDFYHEMQDAGVVKLDNLPESKVAMVYGQMNEPPGNRLRVALTGLTMAEYFRDEKDEHGKGRDVLFFVDNIYRYTLAGTEVSALLGRMPSAVGYQPTLAEEMGVLQERITSTKTGSITSIQAVYVPADDLTDPSPATTFAHLDSTVTLSRNIASLGIYPAVDPLDSTSRQLDPNVVGAEHYDVARRVQGMLQRYKELKDIIAILGMDE
;
A
#
# COMPACT_ATOMS: atom_id res chain seq x y z
N SER A 1 -10.43 -6.00 10.07
CA SER A 1 -9.40 -5.76 9.05
C SER A 1 -9.10 -7.04 8.30
N VAL A 2 -8.59 -6.93 7.08
CA VAL A 2 -8.11 -8.07 6.28
C VAL A 2 -6.66 -7.79 5.87
N PHE A 3 -5.78 -8.76 6.07
CA PHE A 3 -4.38 -8.72 5.64
C PHE A 3 -4.16 -9.74 4.53
N ALA A 4 -3.59 -9.30 3.41
CA ALA A 4 -3.19 -10.14 2.29
C ALA A 4 -1.66 -10.08 2.13
N GLY A 5 -0.99 -11.14 2.57
CA GLY A 5 0.45 -11.36 2.40
C GLY A 5 0.74 -11.94 1.02
N VAL A 6 0.97 -11.09 0.04
CA VAL A 6 1.26 -11.40 -1.37
C VAL A 6 2.76 -11.55 -1.57
N GLY A 7 3.24 -12.78 -1.68
CA GLY A 7 4.64 -13.08 -1.99
C GLY A 7 5.62 -12.57 -0.94
N GLU A 8 5.23 -12.60 0.34
CA GLU A 8 6.06 -12.23 1.48
C GLU A 8 6.92 -13.40 1.99
N ARG A 9 7.88 -13.09 2.87
CA ARG A 9 8.70 -14.13 3.51
C ARG A 9 7.90 -14.83 4.60
N THR A 10 8.01 -16.16 4.65
CA THR A 10 7.30 -16.96 5.68
C THR A 10 7.69 -16.56 7.10
N ARG A 11 8.95 -16.16 7.32
CA ARG A 11 9.41 -15.63 8.61
C ARG A 11 8.67 -14.35 8.99
N GLU A 12 8.54 -13.40 8.06
CA GLU A 12 7.86 -12.11 8.31
C GLU A 12 6.36 -12.33 8.58
N GLY A 13 5.73 -13.26 7.85
CA GLY A 13 4.35 -13.67 8.14
C GLY A 13 4.18 -14.31 9.52
N ASN A 14 5.12 -15.15 9.95
CA ASN A 14 5.10 -15.77 11.28
C ASN A 14 5.29 -14.74 12.40
N ASP A 15 6.27 -13.85 12.25
CA ASP A 15 6.55 -12.80 13.23
C ASP A 15 5.33 -11.86 13.37
N PHE A 16 4.73 -11.46 12.25
CA PHE A 16 3.51 -10.64 12.25
C PHE A 16 2.32 -11.34 12.92
N TYR A 17 2.14 -12.65 12.70
CA TYR A 17 1.07 -13.41 13.34
C TYR A 17 1.19 -13.41 14.86
N HIS A 18 2.41 -13.62 15.38
CA HIS A 18 2.67 -13.56 16.82
C HIS A 18 2.54 -12.15 17.38
N GLU A 19 3.02 -11.13 16.67
CA GLU A 19 2.83 -9.72 17.08
C GLU A 19 1.33 -9.37 17.21
N MET A 20 0.51 -9.86 16.29
CA MET A 20 -0.95 -9.65 16.34
C MET A 20 -1.64 -10.42 17.47
N GLN A 21 -1.06 -11.55 17.90
CA GLN A 21 -1.50 -12.26 19.10
C GLN A 21 -1.13 -11.48 20.36
N ASP A 22 0.12 -11.05 20.47
CA ASP A 22 0.64 -10.29 21.62
C ASP A 22 -0.08 -8.95 21.77
N ALA A 23 -0.42 -8.30 20.67
CA ALA A 23 -1.22 -7.07 20.62
C ALA A 23 -2.72 -7.29 20.89
N GLY A 24 -3.18 -8.54 21.04
CA GLY A 24 -4.58 -8.89 21.29
C GLY A 24 -5.53 -8.64 20.11
N VAL A 25 -4.99 -8.48 18.91
CA VAL A 25 -5.76 -8.35 17.65
C VAL A 25 -6.28 -9.71 17.21
N VAL A 26 -5.46 -10.75 17.38
CA VAL A 26 -5.82 -12.16 17.25
C VAL A 26 -5.95 -12.75 18.65
N LYS A 27 -7.14 -13.25 19.00
CA LYS A 27 -7.40 -13.88 20.30
C LYS A 27 -7.52 -15.38 20.12
N LEU A 28 -6.44 -16.11 20.40
CA LEU A 28 -6.42 -17.59 20.26
C LEU A 28 -7.45 -18.29 21.14
N ASP A 29 -7.65 -17.79 22.36
CA ASP A 29 -8.62 -18.36 23.32
C ASP A 29 -10.07 -18.06 22.94
N ASN A 30 -10.31 -17.06 22.07
CA ASN A 30 -11.64 -16.66 21.62
C ASN A 30 -11.57 -16.11 20.19
N LEU A 31 -11.45 -17.03 19.21
CA LEU A 31 -11.34 -16.68 17.79
C LEU A 31 -12.46 -15.75 17.28
N PRO A 32 -13.75 -15.91 17.66
CA PRO A 32 -14.82 -14.99 17.28
C PRO A 32 -14.58 -13.51 17.63
N GLU A 33 -13.77 -13.21 18.65
CA GLU A 33 -13.45 -11.82 19.04
C GLU A 33 -12.23 -11.25 18.30
N SER A 34 -11.58 -12.03 17.43
CA SER A 34 -10.44 -11.57 16.64
C SER A 34 -10.88 -10.51 15.63
N LYS A 35 -10.03 -9.49 15.43
CA LYS A 35 -10.36 -8.31 14.60
C LYS A 35 -9.72 -8.33 13.22
N VAL A 36 -8.94 -9.37 12.91
CA VAL A 36 -8.20 -9.49 11.65
C VAL A 36 -8.41 -10.86 11.01
N ALA A 37 -8.66 -10.87 9.71
CA ALA A 37 -8.52 -12.04 8.87
C ALA A 37 -7.19 -11.95 8.11
N MET A 38 -6.40 -13.01 8.09
CA MET A 38 -5.10 -13.03 7.43
C MET A 38 -5.10 -14.08 6.32
N VAL A 39 -4.68 -13.67 5.12
CA VAL A 39 -4.54 -14.53 3.95
C VAL A 39 -3.09 -14.43 3.49
N TYR A 40 -2.42 -15.57 3.39
CA TYR A 40 -1.01 -15.64 3.01
C TYR A 40 -0.82 -16.45 1.73
N GLY A 41 0.00 -15.92 0.83
CA GLY A 41 0.47 -16.57 -0.38
C GLY A 41 1.96 -16.29 -0.48
N GLN A 42 2.75 -17.12 0.19
CA GLN A 42 4.15 -16.83 0.53
C GLN A 42 5.09 -16.93 -0.69
N MET A 43 6.33 -16.43 -0.58
CA MET A 43 7.32 -16.49 -1.67
C MET A 43 7.62 -17.91 -2.17
N ASN A 44 7.52 -18.92 -1.30
CA ASN A 44 7.76 -20.31 -1.66
C ASN A 44 6.61 -20.95 -2.45
N GLU A 45 5.49 -20.24 -2.64
CA GLU A 45 4.37 -20.73 -3.42
C GLU A 45 4.52 -20.45 -4.93
N PRO A 46 3.90 -21.29 -5.78
CA PRO A 46 3.87 -21.07 -7.22
C PRO A 46 3.30 -19.70 -7.59
N PRO A 47 3.73 -19.10 -8.72
CA PRO A 47 3.28 -17.76 -9.12
C PRO A 47 1.76 -17.67 -9.30
N GLY A 48 1.09 -18.76 -9.68
CA GLY A 48 -0.37 -18.79 -9.76
C GLY A 48 -1.07 -18.48 -8.42
N ASN A 49 -0.54 -18.99 -7.30
CA ASN A 49 -1.09 -18.72 -5.98
C ASN A 49 -0.84 -17.28 -5.57
N ARG A 50 0.39 -16.79 -5.75
CA ARG A 50 0.78 -15.39 -5.47
C ARG A 50 -0.03 -14.38 -6.28
N LEU A 51 -0.37 -14.72 -7.53
CA LEU A 51 -1.22 -13.90 -8.39
C LEU A 51 -2.70 -13.87 -7.95
N ARG A 52 -3.16 -14.80 -7.11
CA ARG A 52 -4.56 -14.92 -6.70
C ARG A 52 -4.82 -14.56 -5.24
N VAL A 53 -3.81 -14.65 -4.37
CA VAL A 53 -3.96 -14.39 -2.93
C VAL A 53 -4.50 -12.98 -2.62
N ALA A 54 -4.09 -11.97 -3.38
CA ALA A 54 -4.63 -10.60 -3.24
C ALA A 54 -6.15 -10.56 -3.47
N LEU A 55 -6.64 -11.30 -4.49
CA LEU A 55 -8.07 -11.40 -4.80
C LEU A 55 -8.83 -12.18 -3.72
N THR A 56 -8.20 -13.18 -3.10
CA THR A 56 -8.78 -13.91 -1.97
C THR A 56 -8.98 -12.99 -0.76
N GLY A 57 -7.95 -12.23 -0.39
CA GLY A 57 -8.05 -11.22 0.69
C GLY A 57 -9.10 -10.17 0.38
N LEU A 58 -9.12 -9.68 -0.87
CA LEU A 58 -10.12 -8.71 -1.32
C LEU A 58 -11.55 -9.28 -1.22
N THR A 59 -11.76 -10.54 -1.59
CA THR A 59 -13.09 -11.17 -1.52
C THR A 59 -13.60 -11.24 -0.08
N MET A 60 -12.73 -11.50 0.90
CA MET A 60 -13.08 -11.42 2.33
C MET A 60 -13.40 -9.98 2.75
N ALA A 61 -12.63 -9.01 2.27
CA ALA A 61 -12.86 -7.60 2.57
C ALA A 61 -14.20 -7.11 1.98
N GLU A 62 -14.52 -7.50 0.74
CA GLU A 62 -15.79 -7.21 0.09
C GLU A 62 -16.96 -7.85 0.83
N TYR A 63 -16.80 -9.10 1.30
CA TYR A 63 -17.83 -9.72 2.13
C TYR A 63 -18.15 -8.87 3.35
N PHE A 64 -17.14 -8.40 4.10
CA PHE A 64 -17.38 -7.52 5.26
C PHE A 64 -17.94 -6.14 4.88
N ARG A 65 -17.58 -5.61 3.71
CA ARG A 65 -18.12 -4.34 3.19
C ARG A 65 -19.59 -4.47 2.80
N ASP A 66 -19.98 -5.59 2.22
CA ASP A 66 -21.29 -5.79 1.59
C ASP A 66 -22.29 -6.53 2.50
N GLU A 67 -21.80 -7.29 3.48
CA GLU A 67 -22.63 -7.90 4.53
C GLU A 67 -23.30 -6.82 5.37
N LYS A 68 -24.63 -6.75 5.25
CA LYS A 68 -25.44 -5.76 5.94
C LYS A 68 -25.77 -6.22 7.35
N ASP A 69 -25.61 -5.31 8.31
CA ASP A 69 -26.16 -5.47 9.64
C ASP A 69 -27.70 -5.30 9.65
N GLU A 70 -28.30 -5.43 10.83
CA GLU A 70 -29.74 -5.27 11.04
C GLU A 70 -30.27 -3.88 10.62
N HIS A 71 -29.38 -2.89 10.49
CA HIS A 71 -29.69 -1.52 10.07
C HIS A 71 -29.43 -1.29 8.56
N GLY A 72 -29.05 -2.34 7.82
CA GLY A 72 -28.81 -2.28 6.39
C GLY A 72 -27.44 -1.68 6.01
N LYS A 73 -26.54 -1.47 6.97
CA LYS A 73 -25.20 -0.90 6.76
C LYS A 73 -24.14 -1.99 6.75
N GLY A 74 -23.20 -1.89 5.82
CA GLY A 74 -21.99 -2.69 5.77
C GLY A 74 -20.88 -2.14 6.67
N ARG A 75 -19.77 -2.86 6.76
CA ARG A 75 -18.66 -2.46 7.64
C ARG A 75 -17.64 -1.60 6.90
N ASP A 76 -16.92 -0.79 7.69
CA ASP A 76 -15.72 -0.08 7.23
C ASP A 76 -14.51 -0.99 7.45
N VAL A 77 -13.88 -1.41 6.36
CA VAL A 77 -12.87 -2.47 6.35
C VAL A 77 -11.50 -1.88 6.02
N LEU A 78 -10.54 -2.07 6.92
CA LEU A 78 -9.12 -1.86 6.60
C LEU A 78 -8.60 -3.08 5.85
N PHE A 79 -8.08 -2.88 4.63
CA PHE A 79 -7.50 -3.92 3.79
C PHE A 79 -6.00 -3.66 3.57
N PHE A 80 -5.16 -4.56 4.07
CA PHE A 80 -3.71 -4.45 3.95
C PHE A 80 -3.22 -5.39 2.84
N VAL A 81 -2.48 -4.86 1.88
CA VAL A 81 -1.84 -5.66 0.82
C VAL A 81 -0.34 -5.48 0.90
N ASP A 82 0.36 -6.53 1.31
CA ASP A 82 1.81 -6.54 1.40
C ASP A 82 2.33 -7.75 0.62
N ASN A 83 2.92 -7.64 -0.57
CA ASN A 83 3.24 -6.41 -1.31
C ASN A 83 2.57 -6.40 -2.69
N ILE A 84 1.97 -5.28 -3.10
CA ILE A 84 1.24 -5.20 -4.39
C ILE A 84 2.19 -5.37 -5.58
N TYR A 85 3.47 -5.02 -5.45
CA TYR A 85 4.46 -5.29 -6.50
C TYR A 85 4.63 -6.80 -6.74
N ARG A 86 4.50 -7.65 -5.70
CA ARG A 86 4.61 -9.11 -5.82
C ARG A 86 3.44 -9.72 -6.58
N TYR A 87 2.26 -9.08 -6.54
CA TYR A 87 1.13 -9.44 -7.40
C TYR A 87 1.50 -9.24 -8.88
N THR A 88 2.06 -8.08 -9.23
CA THR A 88 2.54 -7.79 -10.59
C THR A 88 3.61 -8.78 -11.04
N LEU A 89 4.62 -9.04 -10.20
CA LEU A 89 5.72 -9.96 -10.52
C LEU A 89 5.20 -11.38 -10.78
N ALA A 90 4.28 -11.86 -9.95
CA ALA A 90 3.62 -13.15 -10.17
C ALA A 90 2.84 -13.18 -11.49
N GLY A 91 2.21 -12.06 -11.89
CA GLY A 91 1.54 -11.89 -13.17
C GLY A 91 2.49 -12.03 -14.36
N THR A 92 3.67 -11.40 -14.29
CA THR A 92 4.74 -11.56 -15.27
C THR A 92 5.18 -13.01 -15.42
N GLU A 93 5.41 -13.70 -14.29
CA GLU A 93 5.81 -15.12 -14.29
C GLU A 93 4.75 -16.02 -14.93
N VAL A 94 3.46 -15.85 -14.57
CA VAL A 94 2.35 -16.61 -15.16
C VAL A 94 2.20 -16.29 -16.65
N SER A 95 2.32 -15.03 -17.05
CA SER A 95 2.22 -14.59 -18.44
C SER A 95 3.30 -15.24 -19.31
N ALA A 96 4.52 -15.34 -18.81
CA ALA A 96 5.63 -16.02 -19.48
C ALA A 96 5.34 -17.53 -19.65
N LEU A 97 4.81 -18.20 -18.62
CA LEU A 97 4.42 -19.61 -18.70
C LEU A 97 3.27 -19.86 -19.70
N LEU A 98 2.38 -18.89 -19.88
CA LEU A 98 1.30 -18.93 -20.87
C LEU A 98 1.78 -18.62 -22.31
N GLY A 99 3.06 -18.34 -22.52
CA GLY A 99 3.63 -18.04 -23.84
C GLY A 99 3.20 -16.70 -24.41
N ARG A 100 2.74 -15.75 -23.57
CA ARG A 100 2.40 -14.40 -24.00
C ARG A 100 3.69 -13.62 -24.29
N MET A 101 3.70 -12.82 -25.35
CA MET A 101 4.83 -11.92 -25.61
C MET A 101 4.95 -10.87 -24.49
N PRO A 102 6.16 -10.64 -23.96
CA PRO A 102 6.37 -9.62 -22.93
C PRO A 102 6.19 -8.22 -23.51
N SER A 103 5.75 -7.29 -22.65
CA SER A 103 5.62 -5.86 -22.95
C SER A 103 6.86 -5.09 -22.46
N ALA A 104 6.72 -3.79 -22.27
CA ALA A 104 7.76 -2.90 -21.73
C ALA A 104 8.40 -3.49 -20.47
N VAL A 105 9.74 -3.44 -20.42
CA VAL A 105 10.56 -3.87 -19.27
C VAL A 105 10.33 -5.34 -18.86
N GLY A 106 9.68 -6.15 -19.71
CA GLY A 106 9.43 -7.58 -19.47
C GLY A 106 8.13 -7.90 -18.74
N TYR A 107 7.27 -6.91 -18.44
CA TYR A 107 5.97 -7.15 -17.80
C TYR A 107 4.96 -7.83 -18.72
N GLN A 108 3.90 -8.39 -18.14
CA GLN A 108 2.80 -8.95 -18.90
C GLN A 108 2.07 -7.87 -19.74
N PRO A 109 1.59 -8.18 -20.95
CA PRO A 109 0.84 -7.22 -21.77
C PRO A 109 -0.51 -6.82 -21.14
N THR A 110 -1.01 -7.63 -20.21
CA THR A 110 -2.26 -7.44 -19.47
C THR A 110 -2.09 -6.69 -18.14
N LEU A 111 -0.92 -6.07 -17.89
CA LEU A 111 -0.58 -5.47 -16.59
C LEU A 111 -1.63 -4.46 -16.12
N ALA A 112 -1.98 -3.50 -16.97
CA ALA A 112 -2.94 -2.45 -16.63
C ALA A 112 -4.35 -3.01 -16.38
N GLU A 113 -4.76 -4.00 -17.17
CA GLU A 113 -6.06 -4.66 -17.01
C GLU A 113 -6.13 -5.46 -15.70
N GLU A 114 -5.13 -6.29 -15.42
CA GLU A 114 -5.06 -7.11 -14.20
C GLU A 114 -4.94 -6.26 -12.94
N MET A 115 -4.24 -5.13 -13.01
CA MET A 115 -4.18 -4.15 -11.91
C MET A 115 -5.54 -3.48 -11.73
N GLY A 116 -6.17 -3.00 -12.81
CA GLY A 116 -7.48 -2.35 -12.75
C GLY A 116 -8.57 -3.26 -12.17
N VAL A 117 -8.62 -4.53 -12.58
CA VAL A 117 -9.59 -5.50 -12.04
C VAL A 117 -9.46 -5.67 -10.52
N LEU A 118 -8.24 -5.62 -9.99
CA LEU A 118 -7.99 -5.70 -8.55
C LEU A 118 -8.33 -4.38 -7.85
N GLN A 119 -7.80 -3.27 -8.35
CA GLN A 119 -7.87 -1.96 -7.68
C GLN A 119 -9.27 -1.36 -7.71
N GLU A 120 -10.04 -1.49 -8.80
CA GLU A 120 -11.38 -0.88 -8.91
C GLU A 120 -12.40 -1.52 -7.95
N ARG A 121 -12.14 -2.75 -7.50
CA ARG A 121 -12.96 -3.41 -6.47
C ARG A 121 -12.68 -2.88 -5.07
N ILE A 122 -11.49 -2.30 -4.86
CA ILE A 122 -11.08 -1.66 -3.61
C ILE A 122 -11.66 -0.25 -3.61
N THR A 123 -12.93 -0.15 -3.21
CA THR A 123 -13.62 1.13 -3.20
C THR A 123 -14.67 1.20 -2.11
N SER A 124 -15.12 2.42 -1.82
CA SER A 124 -16.25 2.68 -0.95
C SER A 124 -17.55 2.61 -1.74
N THR A 125 -18.51 1.84 -1.24
CA THR A 125 -19.84 1.70 -1.84
C THR A 125 -20.86 2.48 -1.03
N LYS A 126 -22.15 2.39 -1.41
CA LYS A 126 -23.24 3.02 -0.64
C LYS A 126 -23.50 2.31 0.69
N THR A 127 -23.03 1.07 0.86
CA THR A 127 -23.33 0.23 2.02
C THR A 127 -22.17 0.18 3.00
N GLY A 128 -20.92 0.20 2.54
CA GLY A 128 -19.74 0.15 3.39
C GLY A 128 -18.51 0.68 2.66
N SER A 129 -17.35 0.65 3.33
CA SER A 129 -16.09 1.14 2.76
C SER A 129 -14.96 0.12 2.87
N ILE A 130 -14.06 0.13 1.88
CA ILE A 130 -12.75 -0.51 2.01
C ILE A 130 -11.70 0.59 1.93
N THR A 131 -10.95 0.75 3.01
CA THR A 131 -9.75 1.60 3.04
C THR A 131 -8.54 0.69 2.91
N SER A 132 -7.87 0.74 1.76
CA SER A 132 -6.69 -0.09 1.52
C SER A 132 -5.39 0.62 1.86
N ILE A 133 -4.47 -0.13 2.45
CA ILE A 133 -3.08 0.27 2.67
C ILE A 133 -2.21 -0.77 1.96
N GLN A 134 -1.50 -0.34 0.93
CA GLN A 134 -0.78 -1.22 0.03
C GLN A 134 0.71 -0.88 0.07
N ALA A 135 1.54 -1.86 0.42
CA ALA A 135 2.98 -1.70 0.30
C ALA A 135 3.35 -1.81 -1.18
N VAL A 136 3.99 -0.77 -1.72
CA VAL A 136 4.49 -0.72 -3.09
C VAL A 136 6.01 -0.76 -3.05
N TYR A 137 6.60 -1.87 -3.51
CA TYR A 137 8.03 -1.91 -3.75
C TYR A 137 8.37 -1.23 -5.08
N VAL A 138 9.24 -0.22 -5.05
CA VAL A 138 9.74 0.46 -6.25
C VAL A 138 11.08 -0.19 -6.63
N PRO A 139 11.16 -0.90 -7.78
CA PRO A 139 12.38 -1.54 -8.18
C PRO A 139 13.46 -0.50 -8.53
N ALA A 140 14.65 -0.66 -7.95
CA ALA A 140 15.81 0.21 -8.19
C ALA A 140 15.55 1.72 -7.97
N ASP A 141 14.59 2.06 -7.10
CA ASP A 141 14.15 3.44 -6.84
C ASP A 141 13.64 4.18 -8.11
N ASP A 142 13.25 3.45 -9.17
CA ASP A 142 12.73 4.00 -10.42
C ASP A 142 11.18 4.06 -10.41
N LEU A 143 10.63 5.25 -10.16
CA LEU A 143 9.19 5.51 -10.20
C LEU A 143 8.59 5.46 -11.61
N THR A 144 9.43 5.42 -12.65
CA THR A 144 9.00 5.33 -14.05
C THR A 144 8.80 3.89 -14.52
N ASP A 145 9.17 2.90 -13.69
CA ASP A 145 8.88 1.50 -13.97
C ASP A 145 7.36 1.29 -14.17
N PRO A 146 6.94 0.49 -15.17
CA PRO A 146 5.52 0.27 -15.47
C PRO A 146 4.69 -0.21 -14.27
N SER A 147 5.24 -1.00 -13.35
CA SER A 147 4.50 -1.53 -12.21
C SER A 147 4.07 -0.44 -11.21
N PRO A 148 4.98 0.34 -10.60
CA PRO A 148 4.60 1.45 -9.73
C PRO A 148 3.81 2.52 -10.48
N ALA A 149 4.19 2.87 -11.72
CA ALA A 149 3.46 3.86 -12.51
C ALA A 149 1.98 3.49 -12.72
N THR A 150 1.69 2.22 -13.05
CA THR A 150 0.31 1.73 -13.18
C THR A 150 -0.41 1.70 -11.84
N THR A 151 0.28 1.30 -10.76
CA THR A 151 -0.32 1.23 -9.42
C THR A 151 -0.71 2.61 -8.90
N PHE A 152 0.17 3.61 -9.06
CA PHE A 152 -0.07 4.98 -8.59
C PHE A 152 -1.28 5.65 -9.22
N ALA A 153 -1.65 5.26 -10.45
CA ALA A 153 -2.86 5.80 -11.09
C ALA A 153 -4.14 5.49 -10.29
N HIS A 154 -4.16 4.36 -9.57
CA HIS A 154 -5.30 3.92 -8.76
C HIS A 154 -5.24 4.38 -7.29
N LEU A 155 -4.13 4.94 -6.82
CA LEU A 155 -3.99 5.36 -5.43
C LEU A 155 -4.47 6.81 -5.22
N ASP A 156 -5.24 7.03 -4.15
CA ASP A 156 -5.68 8.37 -3.76
C ASP A 156 -4.64 9.14 -2.96
N SER A 157 -3.74 8.43 -2.29
CA SER A 157 -2.69 9.00 -1.46
C SER A 157 -1.46 8.11 -1.51
N THR A 158 -0.29 8.72 -1.54
CA THR A 158 1.01 8.05 -1.54
C THR A 158 1.80 8.50 -0.31
N VAL A 159 2.32 7.54 0.45
CA VAL A 159 3.23 7.79 1.57
C VAL A 159 4.58 7.21 1.18
N THR A 160 5.54 8.09 0.92
CA THR A 160 6.88 7.71 0.49
C THR A 160 7.77 7.56 1.72
N LEU A 161 8.43 6.40 1.86
CA LEU A 161 9.38 6.14 2.94
C LEU A 161 10.81 6.34 2.44
N SER A 162 11.57 7.22 3.11
CA SER A 162 12.91 7.61 2.66
C SER A 162 14.00 7.03 3.56
N ARG A 163 14.98 6.35 2.94
CA ARG A 163 16.17 5.85 3.63
C ARG A 163 17.00 6.97 4.26
N ASN A 164 17.04 8.14 3.63
CA ASN A 164 17.77 9.31 4.12
C ASN A 164 17.15 9.88 5.40
N ILE A 165 15.84 9.73 5.58
CA ILE A 165 15.15 10.16 6.81
C ILE A 165 15.35 9.13 7.92
N ALA A 166 15.25 7.85 7.57
CA ALA A 166 15.52 6.76 8.52
C ALA A 166 16.94 6.79 9.08
N SER A 167 17.96 7.14 8.26
CA SER A 167 19.35 7.24 8.72
C SER A 167 19.60 8.36 9.73
N LEU A 168 18.68 9.33 9.82
CA LEU A 168 18.69 10.38 10.85
C LEU A 168 18.03 9.93 12.17
N GLY A 169 17.50 8.70 12.23
CA GLY A 169 16.81 8.16 13.40
C GLY A 169 15.35 8.61 13.55
N ILE A 170 14.74 9.19 12.51
CA ILE A 170 13.35 9.65 12.52
C ILE A 170 12.42 8.51 12.12
N TYR A 171 11.49 8.15 13.01
CA TYR A 171 10.48 7.11 12.78
C TYR A 171 9.06 7.63 13.11
N PRO A 172 8.07 7.44 12.21
CA PRO A 172 8.16 6.77 10.91
C PRO A 172 8.94 7.59 9.88
N ALA A 173 9.69 6.92 8.99
CA ALA A 173 10.61 7.54 8.03
C ALA A 173 9.89 8.10 6.78
N VAL A 174 8.79 8.82 6.99
CA VAL A 174 7.95 9.42 5.94
C VAL A 174 8.64 10.64 5.35
N ASP A 175 8.72 10.71 4.01
CA ASP A 175 9.15 11.91 3.31
C ASP A 175 7.97 12.90 3.17
N PRO A 176 8.01 14.05 3.85
CA PRO A 176 6.90 14.99 3.86
C PRO A 176 6.75 15.81 2.57
N LEU A 177 7.76 15.77 1.68
CA LEU A 177 7.75 16.48 0.40
C LEU A 177 7.34 15.55 -0.75
N ASP A 178 7.78 14.29 -0.70
CA ASP A 178 7.44 13.30 -1.74
C ASP A 178 6.12 12.55 -1.47
N SER A 179 5.58 12.63 -0.25
CA SER A 179 4.26 12.07 0.07
C SER A 179 3.14 13.01 -0.36
N THR A 180 2.08 12.47 -0.97
CA THR A 180 0.97 13.26 -1.51
C THR A 180 -0.38 12.65 -1.18
N SER A 181 -1.42 13.49 -1.17
CA SER A 181 -2.81 13.03 -0.99
C SER A 181 -3.74 13.91 -1.81
N ARG A 182 -4.68 13.28 -2.53
CA ARG A 182 -5.79 13.99 -3.19
C ARG A 182 -6.73 14.67 -2.19
N GLN A 183 -6.77 14.19 -0.95
CA GLN A 183 -7.62 14.75 0.10
C GLN A 183 -7.05 16.04 0.70
N LEU A 184 -5.79 16.38 0.42
CA LEU A 184 -5.20 17.65 0.85
C LEU A 184 -5.68 18.81 -0.04
N ASP A 185 -6.98 19.10 0.05
CA ASP A 185 -7.68 20.17 -0.63
C ASP A 185 -8.47 21.00 0.39
N PRO A 186 -8.43 22.35 0.34
CA PRO A 186 -9.10 23.20 1.32
C PRO A 186 -10.63 22.98 1.37
N ASN A 187 -11.25 22.46 0.31
CA ASN A 187 -12.68 22.12 0.29
C ASN A 187 -12.99 20.80 1.01
N VAL A 188 -11.98 19.95 1.23
CA VAL A 188 -12.13 18.67 1.94
C VAL A 188 -11.69 18.80 3.39
N VAL A 189 -10.47 19.30 3.64
CA VAL A 189 -9.88 19.37 4.98
C VAL A 189 -10.09 20.71 5.69
N GLY A 190 -10.65 21.71 5.00
CA GLY A 190 -10.77 23.07 5.48
C GLY A 190 -9.52 23.92 5.23
N ALA A 191 -9.72 25.24 5.17
CA ALA A 191 -8.65 26.19 4.85
C ALA A 191 -7.50 26.17 5.88
N GLU A 192 -7.83 26.12 7.17
CA GLU A 192 -6.80 26.14 8.23
C GLU A 192 -5.85 24.94 8.13
N HIS A 193 -6.39 23.72 7.99
CA HIS A 193 -5.57 22.51 7.87
C HIS A 193 -4.71 22.57 6.60
N TYR A 194 -5.30 22.96 5.46
CA TYR A 194 -4.58 23.10 4.21
C TYR A 194 -3.41 24.10 4.32
N ASP A 195 -3.66 25.30 4.88
CA ASP A 195 -2.65 26.35 5.02
C ASP A 195 -1.53 25.95 5.99
N VAL A 196 -1.86 25.26 7.10
CA VAL A 196 -0.85 24.70 8.01
C VAL A 196 0.02 23.70 7.28
N ALA A 197 -0.57 22.73 6.58
CA ALA A 197 0.17 21.69 5.85
C ALA A 197 1.08 22.30 4.76
N ARG A 198 0.57 23.27 3.98
CA ARG A 198 1.36 23.95 2.93
C ARG A 198 2.50 24.78 3.50
N ARG A 199 2.31 25.44 4.64
CA ARG A 199 3.41 26.17 5.31
C ARG A 199 4.51 25.23 5.81
N VAL A 200 4.14 24.09 6.39
CA VAL A 200 5.11 23.07 6.82
C VAL A 200 5.90 22.56 5.61
N GLN A 201 5.23 22.21 4.52
CA GLN A 201 5.89 21.78 3.28
C GLN A 201 6.82 22.87 2.71
N GLY A 202 6.35 24.12 2.65
CA GLY A 202 7.16 25.25 2.17
C GLY A 202 8.42 25.49 3.02
N MET A 203 8.29 25.37 4.34
CA MET A 203 9.44 25.52 5.24
C MET A 203 10.45 24.38 5.09
N LEU A 204 9.98 23.14 4.94
CA LEU A 204 10.86 21.97 4.72
C LEU A 204 11.53 22.00 3.34
N GLN A 205 10.83 22.45 2.31
CA GLN A 205 11.40 22.66 0.98
C GLN A 205 12.52 23.71 1.03
N ARG A 206 12.28 24.83 1.71
CA ARG A 206 13.30 25.87 1.88
C ARG A 206 14.50 25.37 2.67
N TYR A 207 14.27 24.58 3.71
CA TYR A 207 15.35 23.93 4.47
C TYR A 207 16.20 23.01 3.58
N LYS A 208 15.58 22.22 2.69
CA LYS A 208 16.28 21.34 1.76
C LYS A 208 17.16 22.14 0.78
N GLU A 209 16.64 23.23 0.21
CA GLU A 209 17.43 24.15 -0.65
C GLU A 209 18.62 24.75 0.09
N LEU A 210 18.41 25.21 1.33
CA LEU A 210 19.47 25.79 2.15
C LEU A 210 20.52 24.74 2.54
N LYS A 211 20.13 23.49 2.75
CA LYS A 211 21.07 22.41 3.07
C LYS A 211 22.07 22.17 1.93
N ASP A 212 21.62 22.27 0.68
CA ASP A 212 22.51 22.15 -0.48
C ASP A 212 23.49 23.33 -0.56
N ILE A 213 23.05 24.54 -0.20
CA ILE A 213 23.90 25.73 -0.12
C ILE A 213 24.92 25.61 1.02
N ILE A 214 24.48 25.21 2.22
CA ILE A 214 25.33 25.00 3.40
C ILE A 214 26.40 23.95 3.12
N ALA A 215 26.09 22.91 2.35
CA ALA A 215 27.07 21.90 1.96
C ALA A 215 28.21 22.46 1.09
N ILE A 216 27.99 23.59 0.41
CA ILE A 216 28.97 24.26 -0.46
C ILE A 216 29.70 25.38 0.29
N LEU A 217 28.98 26.24 1.02
CA LEU A 217 29.51 27.47 1.65
C LEU A 217 29.89 27.30 3.13
N GLY A 218 29.32 26.32 3.83
CA GLY A 218 29.45 26.16 5.29
C GLY A 218 28.23 26.72 6.03
N MET A 219 28.11 26.42 7.32
CA MET A 219 26.97 26.86 8.16
C MET A 219 27.06 28.33 8.61
N ASP A 220 28.25 28.91 8.55
CA ASP A 220 28.54 30.25 9.10
C ASP A 220 28.41 31.38 8.05
N GLU A 221 28.18 31.04 6.77
CA GLU A 221 27.85 31.95 5.66
C GLU A 221 26.36 31.88 5.29
#